data_AF-A0A3D5A6K9-F1
#
_entry.id   AF-A0A3D5A6K9-F1
#
_cell.length_a   1.000
_cell.length_b   1.000
_cell.length_c   1.000
_cell.angle_alpha   90.00
_cell.angle_beta   90.00
_cell.angle_gamma   90.00
#
_symmetry.space_group_name_H-M   'P 1'
#
loop_
_entity.id
_entity.type
_entity.pdbx_description
1 polymer ?
#
loop_
_entity_poly.entity_id
_entity_poly.type
_entity_poly.pdbx_seq_one_letter_code
_entity_poly.pdbx_strand_id
1 'polypeptide(L)'
;GIRANADYVYAQTILRLPGQGQDYPIAPGQSIVIAATATNHKAPYEGADGKVIAVQDPSLTVDLSKADFEAYYAPYIGTTRPLASDVDNPNVPNVEVIRRGSGADLIMSQTAQQSWFIFRSDAMGPEANWKGYGLPYADGRVTTSNADVQVPIDQILDAVELQSSTSTQYPKRFSAQNDAGWIAVDGGARSSNAVIRKTKAVVNGRRVLQDSNNSKDDFVSIKANPKGFAD
;
A
#
# COMPACT_ATOMS: atom_id res chain seq x y z
N GLY A 1 14.57 -20.54 7.51
CA GLY A 1 15.87 -21.07 7.07
C GLY A 1 16.96 -20.04 7.29
N ILE A 2 18.23 -20.38 7.07
CA ILE A 2 19.40 -19.53 7.39
C ILE A 2 19.47 -18.19 6.61
N ARG A 3 18.57 -17.99 5.64
CA ARG A 3 18.47 -16.79 4.77
C ARG A 3 17.06 -16.17 4.74
N ALA A 4 16.30 -16.27 5.82
CA ALA A 4 14.91 -15.80 5.90
C ALA A 4 14.73 -14.34 5.41
N ASN A 5 15.62 -13.43 5.82
CA ASN A 5 15.55 -12.01 5.47
C ASN A 5 16.23 -11.66 4.13
N ALA A 6 16.90 -12.62 3.49
CA ALA A 6 17.52 -12.44 2.18
C ALA A 6 16.63 -13.01 1.06
N ASP A 7 15.91 -14.09 1.33
CA ASP A 7 15.12 -14.80 0.33
C ASP A 7 13.63 -14.34 0.34
N TYR A 8 13.17 -13.63 1.37
CA TYR A 8 11.76 -13.30 1.56
C TYR A 8 11.52 -11.92 2.18
N VAL A 9 10.33 -11.37 1.89
CA VAL A 9 9.68 -10.27 2.63
C VAL A 9 8.46 -10.80 3.35
N TYR A 10 7.98 -10.07 4.36
CA TYR A 10 6.87 -10.52 5.22
C TYR A 10 5.72 -9.52 5.17
N ALA A 11 4.54 -9.99 4.75
CA ALA A 11 3.36 -9.18 4.49
C ALA A 11 2.28 -9.39 5.56
N GLN A 12 1.96 -8.34 6.30
CA GLN A 12 0.87 -8.38 7.29
C GLN A 12 -0.52 -8.16 6.65
N THR A 13 -0.56 -7.30 5.63
CA THR A 13 -1.77 -6.97 4.86
C THR A 13 -1.53 -7.33 3.40
N ILE A 14 -2.45 -8.07 2.79
CA ILE A 14 -2.42 -8.45 1.37
C ILE A 14 -3.79 -8.15 0.78
N LEU A 15 -3.78 -7.32 -0.26
CA LEU A 15 -4.92 -6.98 -1.09
C LEU A 15 -4.67 -7.51 -2.49
N ARG A 16 -5.71 -8.02 -3.15
CA ARG A 16 -5.64 -8.52 -4.52
C ARG A 16 -6.62 -7.78 -5.40
N LEU A 17 -6.16 -7.33 -6.57
CA LEU A 17 -7.05 -6.83 -7.62
C LEU A 17 -8.04 -7.95 -8.02
N PRO A 18 -9.34 -7.68 -8.10
CA PRO A 18 -10.34 -8.69 -8.42
C PRO A 18 -10.23 -9.14 -9.88
N GLY A 19 -10.95 -10.20 -10.23
CA GLY A 19 -11.10 -10.68 -11.61
C GLY A 19 -10.39 -11.99 -11.90
N GLN A 20 -10.55 -12.46 -13.14
CA GLN A 20 -10.04 -13.70 -13.72
C GLN A 20 -8.73 -13.49 -14.50
N GLY A 21 -8.07 -12.35 -14.31
CA GLY A 21 -6.76 -12.02 -14.88
C GLY A 21 -6.77 -11.23 -16.20
N GLN A 22 -7.94 -11.03 -16.82
CA GLN A 22 -8.09 -10.24 -18.06
C GLN A 22 -9.07 -9.07 -17.94
N ASP A 23 -9.79 -8.95 -16.82
CA ASP A 23 -10.87 -7.98 -16.65
C ASP A 23 -10.38 -6.53 -16.52
N TYR A 24 -9.15 -6.34 -16.05
CA TYR A 24 -8.57 -5.02 -15.76
C TYR A 24 -7.21 -4.83 -16.45
N PRO A 25 -7.16 -4.73 -17.79
CA PRO A 25 -5.93 -4.50 -18.52
C PRO A 25 -5.39 -3.08 -18.27
N ILE A 26 -4.12 -2.96 -17.89
CA ILE A 26 -3.44 -1.67 -17.74
C ILE A 26 -2.54 -1.46 -18.98
N ALA A 27 -2.99 -0.60 -19.90
CA ALA A 27 -2.25 -0.29 -21.12
C ALA A 27 -0.98 0.54 -20.83
N PRO A 28 0.04 0.52 -21.71
CA PRO A 28 1.23 1.33 -21.55
C PRO A 28 0.93 2.81 -21.33
N GLY A 29 1.43 3.37 -20.23
CA GLY A 29 1.22 4.79 -19.86
C GLY A 29 -0.05 5.05 -19.07
N GLN A 30 -0.88 4.03 -18.82
CA GLN A 30 -2.00 4.11 -17.90
C GLN A 30 -1.55 3.82 -16.46
N SER A 31 -2.35 4.26 -15.51
CA SER A 31 -2.15 4.03 -14.08
C SER A 31 -3.50 3.77 -13.41
N ILE A 32 -3.47 2.97 -12.35
CA ILE A 32 -4.62 2.78 -11.46
C ILE A 32 -4.34 3.38 -10.09
N VAL A 33 -5.40 3.78 -9.39
CA VAL A 33 -5.41 4.24 -8.00
C VAL A 33 -6.24 3.25 -7.19
N ILE A 34 -5.64 2.73 -6.13
CA ILE A 34 -6.34 1.94 -5.11
C ILE A 34 -6.47 2.81 -3.88
N ALA A 35 -7.69 3.14 -3.48
CA ALA A 35 -7.97 3.94 -2.29
C ALA A 35 -8.19 3.03 -1.06
N ALA A 36 -7.87 3.53 0.14
CA ALA A 36 -8.40 2.91 1.36
C ALA A 36 -9.93 3.04 1.39
N THR A 37 -10.41 4.26 1.12
CA THR A 37 -11.84 4.59 1.00
C THR A 37 -11.99 5.51 -0.22
N ALA A 38 -12.77 5.09 -1.22
CA ALA A 38 -12.97 5.87 -2.44
C ALA A 38 -14.09 6.91 -2.27
N THR A 39 -13.84 7.92 -1.44
CA THR A 39 -14.73 9.07 -1.27
C THR A 39 -14.05 10.40 -1.63
N ASN A 40 -14.84 11.46 -1.74
CA ASN A 40 -14.30 12.80 -1.90
C ASN A 40 -13.87 13.35 -0.53
N HIS A 41 -12.61 13.11 -0.16
CA HIS A 41 -12.08 13.58 1.13
C HIS A 41 -11.93 15.10 1.22
N LYS A 42 -12.23 15.87 0.16
CA LYS A 42 -12.24 17.34 0.15
C LYS A 42 -13.61 17.94 0.53
N ALA A 43 -14.63 17.11 0.67
CA ALA A 43 -15.97 17.53 1.08
C ALA A 43 -16.46 16.68 2.27
N PRO A 44 -17.40 17.19 3.09
CA PRO A 44 -18.05 16.36 4.10
C PRO A 44 -18.69 15.12 3.47
N TYR A 45 -18.56 13.98 4.13
CA TYR A 45 -19.16 12.71 3.71
C TYR A 45 -19.78 11.99 4.91
N GLU A 46 -20.74 11.11 4.65
CA GLU A 46 -21.34 10.26 5.68
C GLU A 46 -20.46 9.04 5.93
N GLY A 47 -20.08 8.81 7.18
CA GLY A 47 -19.34 7.62 7.60
C GLY A 47 -20.23 6.39 7.67
N ALA A 48 -19.62 5.21 7.79
CA ALA A 48 -20.34 3.94 7.88
C ALA A 48 -21.24 3.82 9.13
N ASP A 49 -21.08 4.73 10.11
CA ASP A 49 -21.95 4.85 11.29
C ASP A 49 -23.10 5.86 11.13
N GLY A 50 -23.33 6.37 9.91
CA GLY A 50 -24.39 7.34 9.58
C GLY A 50 -24.10 8.77 10.02
N LYS A 51 -22.88 9.07 10.49
CA LYS A 51 -22.50 10.42 10.93
C LYS A 51 -21.72 11.16 9.85
N VAL A 52 -21.94 12.46 9.76
CA VAL A 52 -21.18 13.33 8.88
C VAL A 52 -19.76 13.52 9.43
N ILE A 53 -18.77 13.20 8.60
CA ILE A 53 -17.36 13.49 8.81
C ILE A 53 -17.05 14.81 8.11
N ALA A 54 -16.71 15.85 8.89
CA ALA A 54 -16.41 17.17 8.37
C ALA A 54 -14.95 17.30 7.90
N VAL A 55 -14.72 18.07 6.84
CA VAL A 55 -13.38 18.39 6.32
C VAL A 55 -12.94 19.73 6.87
N GLN A 56 -11.81 19.76 7.59
CA GLN A 56 -11.27 20.97 8.19
C GLN A 56 -10.60 21.89 7.15
N ASP A 57 -9.73 21.30 6.32
CA ASP A 57 -9.04 22.01 5.25
C ASP A 57 -9.00 21.14 3.99
N PRO A 58 -9.85 21.46 2.98
CA PRO A 58 -9.88 20.74 1.71
C PRO A 58 -8.57 20.78 0.92
N SER A 59 -7.65 21.71 1.21
CA SER A 59 -6.35 21.81 0.52
C SER A 59 -5.32 20.78 1.01
N LEU A 60 -5.57 20.17 2.17
CA LEU A 60 -4.70 19.19 2.81
C LEU A 60 -5.08 17.73 2.50
N THR A 61 -5.93 17.52 1.50
CA THR A 61 -6.48 16.20 1.15
C THR A 61 -6.85 16.12 -0.33
N VAL A 62 -7.25 14.94 -0.78
CA VAL A 62 -7.46 14.59 -2.19
C VAL A 62 -8.86 14.03 -2.41
N ASP A 63 -9.39 14.18 -3.62
CA ASP A 63 -10.63 13.50 -4.01
C ASP A 63 -10.28 12.10 -4.54
N LEU A 64 -10.76 11.06 -3.85
CA LEU A 64 -10.58 9.65 -4.24
C LEU A 64 -11.89 9.00 -4.68
N SER A 65 -12.97 9.77 -4.87
CA SER A 65 -14.28 9.25 -5.30
C SER A 65 -14.27 8.58 -6.68
N LYS A 66 -13.19 8.79 -7.45
CA LYS A 66 -12.94 8.23 -8.78
C LYS A 66 -11.70 7.32 -8.82
N ALA A 67 -11.31 6.76 -7.68
CA ALA A 67 -10.30 5.72 -7.65
C ALA A 67 -10.72 4.53 -8.54
N ASP A 68 -9.76 3.78 -9.06
CA ASP A 68 -10.05 2.62 -9.91
C ASP A 68 -10.47 1.41 -9.09
N PHE A 69 -10.00 1.33 -7.83
CA PHE A 69 -10.41 0.35 -6.84
C PHE A 69 -10.41 0.95 -5.43
N GLU A 70 -11.07 0.27 -4.49
CA GLU A 70 -10.98 0.59 -3.07
C GLU A 70 -10.85 -0.64 -2.16
N ALA A 71 -10.48 -0.42 -0.91
CA ALA A 71 -10.23 -1.44 0.09
C ALA A 71 -11.33 -1.48 1.17
N TYR A 72 -12.54 -1.85 0.77
CA TYR A 72 -13.67 -2.01 1.69
C TYR A 72 -13.55 -3.28 2.54
N TYR A 73 -13.41 -3.12 3.87
CA TYR A 73 -13.07 -4.22 4.78
C TYR A 73 -14.29 -4.85 5.47
N ALA A 74 -15.44 -4.18 5.54
CA ALA A 74 -16.61 -4.67 6.27
C ALA A 74 -17.01 -6.14 5.97
N PRO A 75 -16.92 -6.66 4.74
CA PRO A 75 -17.20 -8.08 4.47
C PRO A 75 -16.22 -9.07 5.12
N TYR A 76 -15.03 -8.61 5.52
CA TYR A 76 -13.89 -9.44 5.96
C TYR A 76 -13.63 -9.38 7.48
N ILE A 77 -14.41 -8.61 8.23
CA ILE A 77 -14.17 -8.34 9.66
C ILE A 77 -15.10 -9.14 10.60
N GLY A 78 -15.98 -9.98 10.04
CA GLY A 78 -16.86 -10.89 10.78
C GLY A 78 -17.87 -10.12 11.63
N THR A 79 -17.85 -10.33 12.95
CA THR A 79 -18.73 -9.64 13.91
C THR A 79 -18.14 -8.31 14.41
N THR A 80 -16.93 -7.95 13.97
CA THR A 80 -16.33 -6.67 14.34
C THR A 80 -17.12 -5.53 13.69
N ARG A 81 -17.38 -4.47 14.44
CA ARG A 81 -18.02 -3.27 13.87
C ARG A 81 -17.03 -2.56 12.92
N PRO A 82 -17.43 -2.23 11.68
CA PRO A 82 -16.58 -1.48 10.77
C PRO A 82 -16.24 -0.11 11.35
N LEU A 83 -15.07 0.42 10.98
CA LEU A 83 -14.72 1.80 11.32
C LEU A 83 -15.61 2.76 10.54
N ALA A 84 -15.92 3.92 11.12
CA ALA A 84 -16.73 4.93 10.44
C ALA A 84 -16.09 5.43 9.12
N SER A 85 -14.77 5.27 8.98
CA SER A 85 -14.01 5.57 7.77
C SER A 85 -14.16 4.54 6.65
N ASP A 86 -14.53 3.29 6.95
CA ASP A 86 -14.63 2.20 5.97
C ASP A 86 -15.99 2.26 5.23
N VAL A 87 -16.14 3.28 4.38
CA VAL A 87 -17.35 3.56 3.60
C VAL A 87 -17.21 2.96 2.21
N ASP A 88 -18.15 2.10 1.82
CA ASP A 88 -18.23 1.50 0.48
C ASP A 88 -18.74 2.52 -0.55
N ASN A 89 -17.99 2.73 -1.63
CA ASN A 89 -18.45 3.47 -2.80
C ASN A 89 -18.94 2.47 -3.86
N PRO A 90 -20.26 2.35 -4.08
CA PRO A 90 -20.81 1.34 -4.98
C PRO A 90 -20.42 1.50 -6.46
N ASN A 91 -19.79 2.63 -6.83
CA ASN A 91 -19.31 2.89 -8.18
C ASN A 91 -17.83 2.53 -8.38
N VAL A 92 -17.12 2.15 -7.31
CA VAL A 92 -15.71 1.78 -7.34
C VAL A 92 -15.58 0.30 -6.98
N PRO A 93 -14.99 -0.54 -7.84
CA PRO A 93 -14.81 -1.95 -7.51
C PRO A 93 -13.91 -2.17 -6.28
N ASN A 94 -14.33 -3.11 -5.43
CA ASN A 94 -13.57 -3.49 -4.24
C ASN A 94 -12.41 -4.44 -4.59
N VAL A 95 -11.24 -4.22 -4.00
CA VAL A 95 -10.16 -5.23 -3.96
C VAL A 95 -10.54 -6.37 -3.04
N GLU A 96 -9.97 -7.53 -3.31
CA GLU A 96 -10.12 -8.69 -2.43
C GLU A 96 -9.15 -8.60 -1.25
N VAL A 97 -9.69 -8.69 -0.03
CA VAL A 97 -8.88 -8.64 1.19
C VAL A 97 -8.45 -10.05 1.58
N ILE A 98 -7.26 -10.45 1.13
CA ILE A 98 -6.67 -11.78 1.40
C ILE A 98 -6.15 -11.86 2.85
N ARG A 99 -5.54 -10.77 3.31
CA ARG A 99 -5.04 -10.61 4.68
C ARG A 99 -5.25 -9.17 5.11
N ARG A 100 -5.94 -8.96 6.23
CA ARG A 100 -6.23 -7.63 6.79
C ARG A 100 -5.37 -7.22 8.00
N GLY A 101 -4.42 -8.06 8.39
CA GLY A 101 -3.79 -7.95 9.71
C GLY A 101 -4.84 -7.95 10.83
N SER A 102 -4.71 -7.05 11.79
CA SER A 102 -5.71 -6.82 12.85
C SER A 102 -6.70 -5.69 12.54
N GLY A 103 -6.59 -5.03 11.38
CA GLY A 103 -7.37 -3.84 11.04
C GLY A 103 -8.82 -4.15 10.68
N ALA A 104 -9.74 -3.27 11.07
CA ALA A 104 -11.14 -3.28 10.63
C ALA A 104 -11.40 -2.32 9.44
N ASP A 105 -10.32 -1.81 8.84
CA ASP A 105 -10.21 -0.86 7.74
C ASP A 105 -8.74 -0.93 7.22
N LEU A 106 -8.46 -0.45 6.01
CA LEU A 106 -7.10 -0.24 5.52
C LEU A 106 -6.48 1.02 6.14
N ILE A 107 -5.96 0.86 7.35
CA ILE A 107 -5.23 1.94 8.04
C ILE A 107 -3.75 1.91 7.66
N MET A 108 -3.33 2.94 6.93
CA MET A 108 -1.92 3.15 6.58
C MET A 108 -1.19 3.92 7.69
N SER A 109 0.03 3.49 8.02
CA SER A 109 0.85 4.15 9.04
C SER A 109 1.16 5.61 8.71
N GLN A 110 0.70 6.54 9.56
CA GLN A 110 1.04 7.97 9.45
C GLN A 110 2.52 8.26 9.72
N THR A 111 3.25 7.34 10.36
CA THR A 111 4.67 7.45 10.70
C THR A 111 5.56 6.60 9.79
N ALA A 112 5.01 6.11 8.66
CA ALA A 112 5.73 5.29 7.69
C ALA A 112 6.40 4.03 8.29
N GLN A 113 5.73 3.41 9.29
CA GLN A 113 6.15 2.12 9.85
C GLN A 113 5.82 0.94 8.92
N GLN A 114 5.10 1.18 7.84
CA GLN A 114 4.75 0.20 6.82
C GLN A 114 5.34 0.66 5.49
N SER A 115 5.72 -0.30 4.66
CA SER A 115 6.21 -0.09 3.30
C SER A 115 5.43 -0.98 2.36
N TRP A 116 5.43 -0.65 1.07
CA TRP A 116 4.51 -1.24 0.10
C TRP A 116 5.28 -1.94 -1.00
N PHE A 117 4.71 -3.01 -1.50
CA PHE A 117 5.24 -3.74 -2.65
C PHE A 117 4.09 -4.41 -3.40
N ILE A 118 4.31 -4.68 -4.67
CA ILE A 118 3.40 -5.43 -5.54
C ILE A 118 4.10 -6.72 -5.97
N PHE A 119 3.35 -7.82 -6.03
CA PHE A 119 3.91 -9.13 -6.36
C PHE A 119 2.91 -9.96 -7.18
N ARG A 120 3.43 -11.00 -7.85
CA ARG A 120 2.60 -12.06 -8.48
C ARG A 120 2.62 -13.28 -7.58
N SER A 121 1.46 -13.87 -7.32
CA SER A 121 1.35 -15.05 -6.47
C SER A 121 1.34 -16.37 -7.24
N ASP A 122 1.43 -16.35 -8.58
CA ASP A 122 1.27 -17.53 -9.44
C ASP A 122 2.23 -18.67 -9.05
N ALA A 123 3.49 -18.35 -8.73
CA ALA A 123 4.49 -19.32 -8.31
C ALA A 123 4.43 -19.69 -6.82
N MET A 124 3.59 -19.01 -6.02
CA MET A 124 3.41 -19.29 -4.59
C MET A 124 2.41 -20.41 -4.32
N GLY A 125 1.65 -20.83 -5.33
CA GLY A 125 0.58 -21.82 -5.19
C GLY A 125 -0.64 -21.29 -4.43
N PRO A 126 -1.57 -22.19 -4.03
CA PRO A 126 -2.83 -21.82 -3.39
C PRO A 126 -2.61 -21.02 -2.10
N GLU A 127 -3.43 -20.01 -1.87
CA GLU A 127 -3.32 -19.10 -0.71
C GLU A 127 -3.37 -19.82 0.63
N ALA A 128 -4.16 -20.89 0.74
CA ALA A 128 -4.24 -21.73 1.93
C ALA A 128 -2.89 -22.37 2.33
N ASN A 129 -1.93 -22.44 1.40
CA ASN A 129 -0.60 -23.02 1.61
C ASN A 129 0.48 -21.96 1.83
N TRP A 130 0.15 -20.66 1.75
CA TRP A 130 1.13 -19.62 1.98
C TRP A 130 1.64 -19.68 3.42
N LYS A 131 2.97 -19.68 3.58
CA LYS A 131 3.60 -19.74 4.89
C LYS A 131 3.53 -18.38 5.55
N GLY A 132 3.14 -18.34 6.82
CA GLY A 132 3.21 -17.14 7.64
C GLY A 132 4.01 -17.38 8.92
N TYR A 133 4.55 -16.31 9.45
CA TYR A 133 5.28 -16.29 10.71
C TYR A 133 4.80 -15.11 11.55
N GLY A 134 4.88 -15.23 12.87
CA GLY A 134 4.70 -14.09 13.76
C GLY A 134 6.02 -13.37 14.01
N LEU A 135 5.91 -12.25 14.73
CA LEU A 135 7.07 -11.45 15.10
C LEU A 135 8.13 -12.30 15.83
N PRO A 136 9.42 -12.13 15.48
CA PRO A 136 10.49 -12.79 16.19
C PRO A 136 10.62 -12.19 17.59
N TYR A 137 10.88 -13.04 18.59
CA TYR A 137 11.22 -12.58 19.93
C TYR A 137 12.74 -12.46 20.07
N ALA A 138 13.19 -11.50 20.89
CA ALA A 138 14.62 -11.29 21.16
C ALA A 138 15.31 -12.53 21.76
N ASP A 139 14.55 -13.42 22.41
CA ASP A 139 15.02 -14.69 22.95
C ASP A 139 15.02 -15.85 21.94
N GLY A 140 14.81 -15.55 20.65
CA GLY A 140 14.87 -16.53 19.56
C GLY A 140 13.60 -17.39 19.43
N ARG A 141 12.57 -17.15 20.24
CA ARG A 141 11.28 -17.82 20.03
C ARG A 141 10.70 -17.40 18.68
N VAL A 142 10.21 -18.39 17.95
CA VAL A 142 9.48 -18.22 16.70
C VAL A 142 8.04 -18.65 16.95
N THR A 143 7.10 -17.77 16.64
CA THR A 143 5.69 -18.14 16.57
C THR A 143 5.36 -18.46 15.13
N THR A 144 4.79 -19.64 14.88
CA THR A 144 4.28 -20.01 13.55
C THR A 144 2.85 -19.50 13.37
N SER A 145 2.53 -18.33 13.91
CA SER A 145 1.25 -17.70 13.60
C SER A 145 1.26 -17.34 12.12
N ASN A 146 0.12 -17.51 11.44
CA ASN A 146 -0.02 -17.10 10.05
C ASN A 146 -0.22 -15.56 9.93
N ALA A 147 0.47 -14.80 10.78
CA ALA A 147 0.30 -13.36 10.96
C ALA A 147 0.94 -12.57 9.82
N ASP A 148 2.22 -12.83 9.53
CA ASP A 148 2.96 -12.16 8.45
C ASP A 148 3.33 -13.19 7.38
N VAL A 149 2.68 -13.09 6.22
CA VAL A 149 2.85 -14.01 5.09
C VAL A 149 4.21 -13.81 4.45
N GLN A 150 4.94 -14.90 4.28
CA GLN A 150 6.23 -14.93 3.63
C GLN A 150 6.06 -14.87 2.10
N VAL A 151 6.56 -13.80 1.48
CA VAL A 151 6.57 -13.60 0.02
C VAL A 151 8.00 -13.71 -0.49
N PRO A 152 8.31 -14.63 -1.44
CA PRO A 152 9.64 -14.72 -2.03
C PRO A 152 10.02 -13.44 -2.77
N ILE A 153 11.27 -13.00 -2.61
CA ILE A 153 11.72 -11.72 -3.19
C ILE A 153 11.71 -11.70 -4.72
N ASP A 154 11.76 -12.87 -5.37
CA ASP A 154 11.72 -13.03 -6.82
C ASP A 154 10.30 -12.91 -7.42
N GLN A 155 9.27 -12.93 -6.57
CA GLN A 155 7.89 -12.70 -6.96
C GLN A 155 7.47 -11.23 -6.91
N ILE A 156 8.30 -10.38 -6.29
CA ILE A 156 8.05 -8.95 -6.15
C ILE A 156 8.30 -8.26 -7.50
N LEU A 157 7.30 -7.54 -7.99
CA LEU A 157 7.39 -6.73 -9.21
C LEU A 157 8.05 -5.37 -8.92
N ASP A 158 7.72 -4.77 -7.78
CA ASP A 158 8.16 -3.43 -7.39
C ASP A 158 7.97 -3.25 -5.87
N ALA A 159 8.84 -2.47 -5.23
CA ALA A 159 8.82 -2.20 -3.79
C ALA A 159 9.21 -0.75 -3.49
N VAL A 160 8.59 -0.18 -2.46
CA VAL A 160 8.86 1.19 -2.01
C VAL A 160 9.08 1.17 -0.50
N GLU A 161 10.33 1.33 -0.07
CA GLU A 161 10.71 1.47 1.33
C GLU A 161 10.42 2.89 1.84
N LEU A 162 9.49 2.97 2.78
CA LEU A 162 9.16 4.20 3.49
C LEU A 162 9.85 4.25 4.86
N GLN A 163 10.21 5.45 5.28
CA GLN A 163 10.77 5.72 6.60
C GLN A 163 10.09 6.92 7.24
N SER A 164 10.14 7.00 8.57
CA SER A 164 9.74 8.21 9.29
C SER A 164 10.57 9.41 8.82
N SER A 165 9.94 10.58 8.70
CA SER A 165 10.65 11.85 8.48
C SER A 165 11.32 12.38 9.77
N THR A 166 11.18 11.67 10.88
CA THR A 166 11.78 12.01 12.18
C THR A 166 13.16 11.37 12.34
N SER A 167 13.84 11.63 13.46
CA SER A 167 15.10 10.96 13.80
C SER A 167 14.95 9.46 14.11
N THR A 168 13.72 8.95 14.26
CA THR A 168 13.45 7.54 14.50
C THR A 168 13.68 6.74 13.22
N GLN A 169 14.62 5.80 13.26
CA GLN A 169 14.88 4.88 12.16
C GLN A 169 14.30 3.50 12.47
N TYR A 170 13.48 2.99 11.55
CA TYR A 170 13.03 1.60 11.58
C TYR A 170 13.96 0.71 10.74
N PRO A 171 14.13 -0.58 11.11
CA PRO A 171 14.82 -1.55 10.25
C PRO A 171 14.21 -1.57 8.84
N LYS A 172 15.05 -1.70 7.82
CA LYS A 172 14.58 -1.90 6.43
C LYS A 172 13.78 -3.19 6.32
N ARG A 173 12.72 -3.13 5.52
CA ARG A 173 11.83 -4.26 5.22
C ARG A 173 12.23 -4.98 3.95
N PHE A 174 12.94 -4.30 3.05
CA PHE A 174 13.39 -4.84 1.78
C PHE A 174 14.90 -5.04 1.74
N SER A 175 15.32 -6.10 1.05
CA SER A 175 16.70 -6.30 0.65
C SER A 175 17.10 -5.28 -0.42
N ALA A 176 18.40 -5.08 -0.63
CA ALA A 176 18.88 -4.18 -1.69
C ALA A 176 18.51 -4.64 -3.11
N GLN A 177 18.08 -5.89 -3.29
CA GLN A 177 17.57 -6.37 -4.58
C GLN A 177 16.23 -5.73 -4.92
N ASN A 178 15.35 -5.51 -3.93
CA ASN A 178 14.03 -4.92 -4.15
C ASN A 178 14.02 -3.41 -3.84
N ASP A 179 14.73 -2.96 -2.80
CA ASP A 179 14.93 -1.54 -2.51
C ASP A 179 16.21 -1.31 -1.68
N ALA A 180 17.23 -0.72 -2.30
CA ALA A 180 18.52 -0.40 -1.68
C ALA A 180 18.47 0.83 -0.74
N GLY A 181 17.43 1.65 -0.84
CA GLY A 181 17.32 2.90 -0.09
C GLY A 181 16.05 2.99 0.73
N TRP A 182 15.63 4.22 0.99
CA TRP A 182 14.36 4.55 1.63
C TRP A 182 14.02 6.01 1.32
N ILE A 183 12.74 6.34 1.40
CA ILE A 183 12.29 7.72 1.28
C ILE A 183 11.29 8.06 2.40
N ALA A 184 11.20 9.33 2.75
CA ALA A 184 10.21 9.88 3.65
C ALA A 184 9.48 11.04 2.96
N VAL A 185 8.26 11.34 3.42
CA VAL A 185 7.55 12.54 2.97
C VAL A 185 8.09 13.79 3.68
N ASP A 186 8.24 14.87 2.92
CA ASP A 186 8.58 16.18 3.47
C ASP A 186 7.46 16.66 4.40
N GLY A 187 7.82 17.25 5.55
CA GLY A 187 6.87 17.69 6.57
C GLY A 187 6.28 16.55 7.43
N GLY A 188 6.55 15.29 7.10
CA GLY A 188 6.18 14.14 7.93
C GLY A 188 4.69 13.83 7.99
N ALA A 189 4.26 13.24 9.10
CA ALA A 189 2.88 12.83 9.33
C ALA A 189 1.92 14.00 9.15
N ARG A 190 0.83 13.79 8.39
CA ARG A 190 -0.23 14.79 8.12
C ARG A 190 0.24 16.03 7.33
N SER A 191 1.36 15.93 6.59
CA SER A 191 1.84 17.00 5.69
C SER A 191 1.05 17.17 4.38
N SER A 192 0.16 16.20 4.08
CA SER A 192 -0.52 16.04 2.78
C SER A 192 0.41 15.79 1.60
N ASN A 193 1.68 15.49 1.88
CA ASN A 193 2.62 15.06 0.88
C ASN A 193 2.56 13.54 0.71
N ALA A 194 2.91 13.10 -0.49
CA ALA A 194 3.12 11.71 -0.86
C ALA A 194 4.51 11.56 -1.47
N VAL A 195 4.99 10.33 -1.58
CA VAL A 195 6.15 10.04 -2.42
C VAL A 195 5.68 9.66 -3.81
N ILE A 196 6.19 10.36 -4.83
CA ILE A 196 5.81 10.17 -6.23
C ILE A 196 7.07 9.86 -7.03
N ARG A 197 6.99 8.82 -7.87
CA ARG A 197 8.12 8.35 -8.67
C ARG A 197 8.50 9.39 -9.72
N LYS A 198 9.80 9.64 -9.87
CA LYS A 198 10.36 10.59 -10.83
C LYS A 198 10.07 10.14 -12.27
N THR A 199 9.88 11.10 -13.16
CA THR A 199 9.90 10.82 -14.60
C THR A 199 11.35 10.68 -15.06
N LYS A 200 11.73 9.52 -15.61
CA LYS A 200 13.05 9.31 -16.22
C LYS A 200 13.13 9.92 -17.61
N ALA A 201 12.08 9.73 -18.41
CA ALA A 201 12.00 10.25 -19.77
C ALA A 201 10.55 10.32 -20.26
N VAL A 202 10.32 11.09 -21.33
CA VAL A 202 9.08 11.05 -22.10
C VAL A 202 9.40 10.45 -23.48
N VAL A 203 8.74 9.36 -23.83
CA VAL A 203 8.93 8.64 -25.09
C VAL A 203 7.59 8.58 -25.82
N ASN A 204 7.49 9.21 -26.99
CA ASN A 204 6.26 9.27 -27.78
C ASN A 204 5.05 9.77 -26.96
N GLY A 205 5.24 10.81 -26.15
CA GLY A 205 4.19 11.37 -25.28
C GLY A 205 3.89 10.56 -24.01
N ARG A 206 4.47 9.36 -23.86
CA ARG A 206 4.32 8.51 -22.67
C ARG A 206 5.47 8.77 -21.69
N ARG A 207 5.14 8.98 -20.43
CA ARG A 207 6.14 9.04 -19.35
C ARG A 207 6.68 7.65 -19.04
N VAL A 208 7.99 7.55 -18.93
CA VAL A 208 8.71 6.40 -18.41
C VAL A 208 9.22 6.81 -17.04
N LEU A 209 8.79 6.09 -16.00
CA LEU A 209 9.16 6.39 -14.62
C LEU A 209 10.54 5.82 -14.28
N GLN A 210 11.25 6.48 -13.37
CA GLN A 210 12.55 6.03 -12.90
C GLN A 210 12.38 4.85 -11.94
N ASP A 211 13.15 3.79 -12.16
CA ASP A 211 13.21 2.64 -11.31
C ASP A 211 14.65 2.10 -11.34
N SER A 212 15.33 2.21 -10.20
CA SER A 212 16.68 1.72 -9.96
C SER A 212 16.73 0.79 -8.76
N ASN A 213 15.57 0.30 -8.31
CA ASN A 213 15.37 -0.41 -7.05
C ASN A 213 15.97 0.36 -5.86
N ASN A 214 15.77 1.69 -5.83
CA ASN A 214 16.24 2.53 -4.73
C ASN A 214 15.28 3.70 -4.51
N SER A 215 14.44 3.59 -3.48
CA SER A 215 13.41 4.60 -3.19
C SER A 215 13.94 6.02 -3.03
N LYS A 216 15.16 6.17 -2.49
CA LYS A 216 15.80 7.49 -2.32
C LYS A 216 16.07 8.16 -3.66
N ASP A 217 16.48 7.37 -4.65
CA ASP A 217 16.90 7.86 -5.95
C ASP A 217 15.71 7.99 -6.91
N ASP A 218 14.68 7.15 -6.74
CA ASP A 218 13.57 7.01 -7.69
C ASP A 218 12.36 7.90 -7.37
N PHE A 219 12.20 8.35 -6.13
CA PHE A 219 11.03 9.11 -5.69
C PHE A 219 11.38 10.53 -5.23
N VAL A 220 10.37 11.40 -5.24
CA VAL A 220 10.38 12.72 -4.60
C VAL A 220 9.19 12.84 -3.66
N SER A 221 9.30 13.70 -2.65
CA SER A 221 8.14 14.09 -1.87
C SER A 221 7.48 15.34 -2.47
N ILE A 222 6.20 15.24 -2.81
CA ILE A 222 5.40 16.36 -3.31
C ILE A 222 3.97 16.25 -2.76
N LYS A 223 3.15 17.30 -2.96
CA LYS A 223 1.73 17.25 -2.58
C LYS A 223 1.04 16.07 -3.26
N ALA A 224 0.20 15.36 -2.50
CA ALA A 224 -0.51 14.19 -3.01
C ALA A 224 -1.31 14.55 -4.26
N ASN A 225 -1.06 13.82 -5.35
CA ASN A 225 -1.67 14.05 -6.66
C ASN A 225 -2.01 12.69 -7.31
N PRO A 226 -3.19 12.11 -7.03
CA PRO A 226 -3.58 10.82 -7.60
C PRO A 226 -3.54 10.84 -9.14
N LYS A 227 -2.92 9.81 -9.75
CA LYS A 227 -2.60 9.74 -11.20
C LYS A 227 -1.67 10.85 -11.73
N GLY A 228 -1.14 11.69 -10.84
CA GLY A 228 -0.18 12.73 -11.18
C GLY A 228 1.24 12.20 -11.35
N PHE A 229 2.10 13.05 -11.89
CA PHE A 229 3.53 12.79 -12.03
C PHE A 229 4.34 13.79 -11.20
N ALA A 230 5.62 13.47 -10.99
CA ALA A 230 6.59 14.37 -10.41
C ALA A 230 7.29 15.18 -11.51
N ASP A 231 6.61 16.23 -11.96
CA ASP A 231 7.06 17.20 -12.97
C ASP A 231 7.13 18.63 -12.43
#